data_AF-A0A921I286-F1
#
_entry.id   AF-A0A921I286-F1
#
_cell.length_a   1.000
_cell.length_b   1.000
_cell.length_c   1.000
_cell.angle_alpha   90.00
_cell.angle_beta   90.00
_cell.angle_gamma   90.00
#
_symmetry.space_group_name_H-M   'P 1'
#
loop_
_entity.id
_entity.type
_entity.pdbx_description
1 polymer ?
#
loop_
_entity_poly.entity_id
_entity_poly.type
_entity_poly.pdbx_seq_one_letter_code
_entity_poly.pdbx_strand_id
1 'polypeptide(L)' 'ALEMSQNSERLSWSFEEVDSKLKGIMVNICHSMADAAERYGHAGNYVMGANIAGFEKVVNAMEAQGIV' A
#
# COMPACT_ATOMS: atom_id res chain seq x y z
N ALA A 1 4.29 8.83 -4.29
CA ALA A 1 5.53 8.05 -4.39
C ALA A 1 6.13 8.06 -5.80
N LEU A 2 5.36 7.81 -6.87
CA LEU A 2 5.90 7.73 -8.25
C LEU A 2 6.69 8.97 -8.70
N GLU A 3 6.23 10.18 -8.35
CA GLU A 3 6.96 11.44 -8.63
C GLU A 3 8.28 11.53 -7.85
N MET A 4 8.28 11.18 -6.56
CA MET A 4 9.50 11.16 -5.73
C MET A 4 10.53 10.15 -6.26
N SER A 5 10.09 8.99 -6.74
CA SER A 5 10.96 7.98 -7.35
C SER A 5 11.60 8.50 -8.64
N GLN A 6 10.81 9.11 -9.54
CA GLN A 6 11.33 9.76 -10.75
C GLN A 6 12.38 10.83 -10.43
N ASN A 7 12.12 11.68 -9.43
CA ASN A 7 13.06 12.71 -8.98
C ASN A 7 14.36 12.11 -8.42
N SER A 8 14.25 11.04 -7.62
CA SER A 8 15.41 10.35 -7.05
C SER A 8 16.26 9.65 -8.11
N GLU A 9 15.63 9.07 -9.13
CA GLU A 9 16.30 8.38 -10.25
C GLU A 9 16.79 9.34 -11.34
N ARG A 10 16.33 10.61 -11.32
CA ARG A 10 16.53 11.60 -12.39
C ARG A 10 16.05 11.10 -13.75
N LEU A 11 14.93 10.37 -13.74
CA LEU A 11 14.26 9.84 -14.92
C LEU A 11 12.87 10.46 -15.06
N SER A 12 12.38 10.54 -16.30
CA SER A 12 10.99 10.88 -16.60
C SER A 12 10.36 9.72 -17.35
N TRP A 13 9.28 9.18 -16.80
CA TRP A 13 8.55 8.06 -17.38
C TRP A 13 7.45 8.55 -18.34
N SER A 14 7.08 7.72 -19.29
CA SER A 14 5.91 8.00 -20.13
C SER A 14 4.61 7.94 -19.30
N PHE A 15 3.54 8.50 -19.85
CA PHE A 15 2.22 8.42 -19.23
C PHE A 15 1.78 6.97 -19.02
N GLU A 16 2.00 6.10 -20.02
CA GLU A 16 1.64 4.68 -19.99
C GLU A 16 2.39 3.92 -18.89
N GLU A 17 3.67 4.24 -18.68
CA GLU A 17 4.47 3.65 -17.60
C GLU A 17 3.94 4.07 -16.23
N VAL A 18 3.60 5.35 -16.04
CA VAL A 18 3.01 5.86 -14.79
C VAL A 18 1.65 5.23 -14.53
N ASP A 19 0.78 5.16 -15.54
CA ASP A 19 -0.56 4.56 -15.44
C ASP A 19 -0.49 3.07 -15.10
N SER A 20 0.39 2.32 -15.77
CA SER A 20 0.61 0.89 -15.48
C SER A 20 1.06 0.67 -14.03
N LYS A 21 2.04 1.46 -13.56
CA LYS A 21 2.51 1.41 -12.17
C LYS A 21 1.39 1.77 -11.19
N LEU A 22 0.61 2.81 -11.48
CA LEU A 22 -0.51 3.22 -10.64
C LEU A 22 -1.59 2.13 -10.54
N LYS A 23 -1.97 1.52 -11.67
CA LYS A 23 -2.90 0.38 -11.69
C LYS A 23 -2.42 -0.78 -10.83
N GLY A 24 -1.13 -1.12 -10.93
CA GLY A 24 -0.53 -2.16 -10.08
C GLY A 24 -0.61 -1.81 -8.58
N ILE A 25 -0.34 -0.56 -8.22
CA ILE A 25 -0.48 -0.07 -6.83
C ILE A 25 -1.93 -0.22 -6.34
N MET A 26 -2.91 0.20 -7.14
CA MET A 26 -4.32 0.14 -6.76
C MET A 26 -4.81 -1.31 -6.58
N VAL A 27 -4.43 -2.22 -7.46
CA VAL A 27 -4.74 -3.66 -7.32
C VAL A 27 -4.15 -4.22 -6.02
N ASN A 28 -2.90 -3.90 -5.72
CA ASN A 28 -2.25 -4.35 -4.49
C ASN A 28 -2.91 -3.80 -3.23
N ILE A 29 -3.38 -2.54 -3.25
CA ILE A 29 -4.16 -1.96 -2.16
C ILE A 29 -5.45 -2.77 -1.96
N CYS A 30 -6.17 -3.07 -3.04
CA CYS A 30 -7.41 -3.85 -2.99
C CYS A 30 -7.20 -5.27 -2.43
N HIS A 31 -6.15 -5.96 -2.87
CA HIS A 31 -5.81 -7.28 -2.30
C HIS A 31 -5.47 -7.16 -0.82
N SER A 32 -4.62 -6.20 -0.44
CA SER A 32 -4.20 -6.04 0.96
C SER A 32 -5.37 -5.78 1.90
N MET A 33 -6.33 -4.93 1.51
CA MET A 33 -7.53 -4.67 2.31
C MET A 33 -8.48 -5.87 2.35
N ALA A 34 -8.65 -6.59 1.24
CA ALA A 34 -9.51 -7.78 1.18
C ALA A 34 -8.97 -8.88 2.10
N ASP A 35 -7.68 -9.19 1.97
CA ASP A 35 -7.00 -10.21 2.74
C ASP A 35 -7.00 -9.85 4.24
N ALA A 36 -6.76 -8.57 4.58
CA ALA A 36 -6.80 -8.12 5.98
C ALA A 36 -8.21 -8.25 6.57
N ALA A 37 -9.24 -7.87 5.83
CA ALA A 37 -10.62 -8.03 6.28
C ALA A 37 -10.96 -9.51 6.51
N GLU A 38 -10.54 -10.41 5.61
CA GLU A 38 -10.75 -11.84 5.73
C GLU A 38 -10.01 -12.45 6.93
N ARG A 39 -8.71 -12.14 7.12
CA ARG A 39 -7.90 -12.61 8.26
C ARG A 39 -8.54 -12.31 9.62
N TYR A 40 -9.25 -11.19 9.72
CA TYR A 40 -9.90 -10.74 10.94
C TYR A 40 -11.40 -11.09 10.99
N GLY A 41 -11.90 -11.96 10.10
CA GLY A 41 -13.28 -12.46 10.14
C GLY A 41 -14.34 -11.48 9.61
N HIS A 42 -13.92 -10.47 8.86
CA HIS A 42 -14.76 -9.41 8.29
C HIS A 42 -14.71 -9.38 6.76
N ALA A 43 -14.66 -10.54 6.12
CA ALA A 43 -14.58 -10.67 4.65
C ALA A 43 -15.61 -9.77 3.93
N GLY A 44 -15.16 -9.06 2.89
CA GLY A 44 -15.97 -8.09 2.15
C GLY A 44 -16.08 -6.70 2.80
N ASN A 45 -15.64 -6.51 4.04
CA ASN A 45 -15.57 -5.19 4.69
C ASN A 45 -14.26 -4.47 4.35
N TYR A 46 -14.23 -3.83 3.18
CA TYR A 46 -13.04 -3.12 2.70
C TYR A 46 -12.62 -1.93 3.56
N VAL A 47 -13.57 -1.24 4.21
CA VAL A 47 -13.24 -0.12 5.11
C VAL A 47 -12.46 -0.63 6.32
N MET A 48 -12.93 -1.72 6.93
CA MET A 48 -12.22 -2.36 8.04
C MET A 48 -10.89 -2.94 7.59
N GLY A 49 -10.85 -3.64 6.47
CA GLY A 49 -9.64 -4.17 5.88
C GLY A 49 -8.57 -3.11 5.59
N ALA A 50 -8.96 -1.95 5.06
CA ALA A 50 -8.06 -0.84 4.80
C ALA A 50 -7.45 -0.27 6.09
N ASN A 51 -8.26 -0.12 7.14
CA ASN A 51 -7.78 0.33 8.46
C ASN A 51 -6.80 -0.68 9.07
N ILE A 52 -7.13 -1.98 9.03
CA ILE A 52 -6.26 -3.05 9.55
C ILE A 52 -4.95 -3.08 8.79
N ALA A 53 -4.98 -3.17 7.45
CA ALA A 53 -3.78 -3.27 6.63
C ALA A 53 -2.87 -2.03 6.78
N GLY A 54 -3.46 -0.84 6.86
CA GLY A 54 -2.72 0.40 7.10
C GLY A 54 -2.06 0.42 8.49
N PHE A 55 -2.80 0.00 9.52
CA PHE A 55 -2.30 -0.05 10.90
C PHE A 55 -1.20 -1.09 11.08
N GLU A 56 -1.39 -2.33 10.61
CA GLU A 56 -0.39 -3.41 10.66
C GLU A 56 0.95 -2.96 10.08
N LYS A 57 0.92 -2.27 8.92
CA LYS A 57 2.14 -1.76 8.29
C LYS A 57 2.91 -0.77 9.18
N VAL A 58 2.20 0.11 9.87
CA VAL A 58 2.80 1.12 10.74
C VAL A 58 3.30 0.49 12.04
N VAL A 59 2.49 -0.33 12.70
CA VAL A 59 2.86 -0.93 14.00
C VAL A 59 4.06 -1.87 13.84
N ASN A 60 4.11 -2.68 12.78
CA ASN A 60 5.27 -3.54 12.49
C ASN A 60 6.55 -2.73 12.30
N ALA A 61 6.47 -1.57 11.64
CA ALA A 61 7.61 -0.69 11.46
C ALA A 61 8.03 -0.01 12.77
N MET A 62 7.07 0.41 13.60
CA MET A 62 7.34 1.00 14.92
C MET A 62 7.99 -0.04 15.86
N GLU A 63 7.47 -1.26 15.92
CA GLU A 63 8.06 -2.35 16.73
C GLU A 63 9.49 -2.67 16.28
N ALA A 64 9.75 -2.69 14.97
CA ALA A 64 11.08 -2.94 14.43
C ALA A 64 12.08 -1.81 14.73
N GLN A 65 11.61 -0.56 14.82
CA GLN A 65 12.45 0.60 15.16
C GLN A 65 12.65 0.78 16.67
N GLY A 66 11.85 0.09 17.49
CA GLY A 66 11.91 0.17 18.95
C GLY A 66 11.35 1.47 19.51
N ILE A 67 11.61 1.71 20.80
CA ILE A 67 11.26 2.98 21.46
C ILE A 67 12.41 3.96 21.21
N VAL A 68 12.14 4.98 20.40
CA VAL A 68 13.08 6.03 19.99
C VAL A 68 12.67 7.39 20.56
#